data_AF-A0A5B8BT67-F1
#
_entry.id   AF-A0A5B8BT67-F1
#
_cell.length_a   1.000
_cell.length_b   1.000
_cell.length_c   1.000
_cell.angle_alpha   90.00
_cell.angle_beta   90.00
_cell.angle_gamma   90.00
#
_symmetry.space_group_name_H-M   'P 1'
#
loop_
_entity.id
_entity.type
_entity.pdbx_description
1 polymer ?
#
loop_
_entity_poly.entity_id
_entity_poly.type
_entity_poly.pdbx_seq_one_letter_code
_entity_poly.pdbx_strand_id
1 'polypeptide(L)'
;MNFKDLSDEDKELAALRYEWARKGVQYVNSLHIQSTNRGVSEKLLGPSLYLQRRGTPDNYTSFAQIEARVNIVAKKALEGGMGNCDEQSCLAMVYLRKNAPKKIGPVHWIAMDSQFATHALVAIGDIPMKMPNHPNRWPHTAMICDPWKRIWHAARNWTDNQGVWHAHLPVAVLYSFEPDG
;
A
#
# COMPACT_ATOMS: atom_id res chain seq x y z
N MET A 1 -10.83 -14.10 17.12
CA MET A 1 -9.51 -14.68 17.33
C MET A 1 -8.59 -13.54 17.79
N ASN A 2 -7.81 -13.76 18.83
CA ASN A 2 -6.83 -12.82 19.36
C ASN A 2 -5.44 -13.20 18.80
N PHE A 3 -4.46 -12.29 18.78
CA PHE A 3 -3.10 -12.63 18.31
C PHE A 3 -2.48 -13.79 19.11
N LYS A 4 -2.85 -13.89 20.39
CA LYS A 4 -2.45 -14.99 21.28
C LYS A 4 -2.98 -16.36 20.85
N ASP A 5 -4.02 -16.39 20.03
CA ASP A 5 -4.69 -17.61 19.57
C ASP A 5 -4.16 -18.10 18.22
N LEU A 6 -3.17 -17.41 17.63
CA LEU A 6 -2.54 -17.82 16.38
C LEU A 6 -1.66 -19.06 16.60
N SER A 7 -1.57 -19.89 15.56
CA SER A 7 -0.55 -20.94 15.49
C SER A 7 0.85 -20.31 15.52
N ASP A 8 1.86 -21.09 15.91
CA ASP A 8 3.23 -20.58 15.90
C ASP A 8 3.71 -20.25 14.47
N GLU A 9 3.25 -21.00 13.47
CA GLU A 9 3.47 -20.69 12.05
C GLU A 9 2.87 -19.34 11.65
N ASP A 10 1.63 -19.04 12.07
CA ASP A 10 1.00 -17.75 11.80
C ASP A 10 1.70 -16.60 12.52
N LYS A 11 2.22 -16.82 13.73
CA LYS A 11 3.00 -15.82 14.46
C LYS A 11 4.32 -15.53 13.74
N GLU A 12 5.02 -16.56 13.28
CA GLU A 12 6.25 -16.41 12.49
C GLU A 12 5.99 -15.68 11.17
N LEU A 13 4.93 -16.06 10.46
CA LEU A 13 4.54 -15.39 9.22
C LEU A 13 4.17 -13.92 9.47
N ALA A 14 3.41 -13.63 10.53
CA ALA A 14 3.08 -12.27 10.93
C ALA A 14 4.33 -11.45 11.26
N ALA A 15 5.28 -12.01 12.01
CA ALA A 15 6.54 -11.35 12.33
C ALA A 15 7.37 -11.06 11.08
N LEU A 16 7.44 -12.01 10.14
CA LEU A 16 8.13 -11.83 8.87
C LEU A 16 7.48 -10.72 8.03
N ARG A 17 6.15 -10.73 7.88
CA ARG A 17 5.41 -9.69 7.17
C ARG A 17 5.59 -8.32 7.83
N TYR A 18 5.60 -8.26 9.16
CA TYR A 18 5.80 -7.03 9.93
C TYR A 18 7.18 -6.43 9.66
N GLU A 19 8.21 -7.28 9.67
CA GLU A 19 9.58 -6.89 9.38
C GLU A 19 9.74 -6.36 7.94
N TRP A 20 9.08 -6.97 6.97
CA TRP A 20 9.11 -6.48 5.60
C TRP A 20 8.32 -5.18 5.39
N ALA A 21 7.19 -5.01 6.07
CA ALA A 21 6.49 -3.72 6.11
C ALA A 21 7.40 -2.61 6.66
N ARG A 22 8.12 -2.89 7.76
CA ARG A 22 9.13 -1.98 8.32
C ARG A 22 10.22 -1.64 7.32
N LYS A 23 10.80 -2.64 6.64
CA LYS A 23 11.84 -2.42 5.62
C LYS A 23 11.34 -1.57 4.45
N GLY A 24 10.10 -1.78 4.00
CA GLY A 24 9.48 -0.96 2.96
C GLY A 24 9.41 0.52 3.37
N VAL A 25 8.93 0.81 4.58
CA VAL A 25 8.88 2.18 5.12
C VAL A 25 10.29 2.78 5.26
N GLN A 26 11.24 2.01 5.79
CA GLN A 26 12.62 2.48 5.98
C GLN A 26 13.35 2.75 4.67
N TYR A 27 13.11 1.94 3.64
CA TYR A 27 13.63 2.17 2.31
C TYR A 27 13.15 3.51 1.76
N VAL A 28 11.85 3.79 1.78
CA VAL A 28 11.36 5.07 1.26
C VAL A 28 11.92 6.25 2.06
N ASN A 29 12.02 6.11 3.38
CA ASN A 29 12.61 7.14 4.24
C ASN A 29 14.10 7.39 3.96
N SER A 30 14.86 6.37 3.56
CA SER A 30 16.29 6.54 3.24
C SER A 30 16.54 7.22 1.90
N LEU A 31 15.53 7.30 1.03
CA LEU A 31 15.63 8.00 -0.25
C LEU A 31 15.57 9.53 -0.12
N HIS A 32 15.35 10.06 1.09
CA HIS A 32 15.24 11.50 1.37
C HIS A 32 14.20 12.24 0.50
N ILE A 33 13.15 11.54 0.08
CA ILE A 33 12.04 12.12 -0.69
C ILE A 33 11.29 13.14 0.17
N GLN A 34 11.16 14.38 -0.34
CA GLN A 34 10.39 15.41 0.33
C GLN A 34 8.90 15.09 0.26
N SER A 35 8.23 15.03 1.41
CA SER A 35 6.79 14.78 1.46
C SER A 35 6.01 16.01 1.01
N THR A 36 5.12 15.84 0.03
CA THR A 36 4.26 16.91 -0.49
C THR A 36 2.82 16.45 -0.61
N ASN A 37 1.88 17.38 -0.59
CA ASN A 37 0.46 17.11 -0.90
C ASN A 37 0.18 17.09 -2.41
N ARG A 38 1.16 17.43 -3.24
CA ARG A 38 1.07 17.42 -4.71
C ARG A 38 2.21 16.58 -5.25
N GLY A 39 1.88 15.42 -5.77
CA GLY A 39 2.86 14.52 -6.36
C GLY A 39 3.39 15.01 -7.70
N VAL A 40 4.55 14.51 -8.08
CA VAL A 40 5.08 14.60 -9.44
C VAL A 40 4.12 13.91 -10.43
N SER A 41 3.46 12.83 -10.00
CA SER A 41 2.46 12.08 -10.75
C SER A 41 1.24 12.92 -11.16
N GLU A 42 0.73 13.79 -10.28
CA GLU A 42 -0.40 14.68 -10.60
C GLU A 42 -0.06 15.72 -11.66
N LYS A 43 1.19 16.16 -11.70
CA LYS A 43 1.68 17.13 -12.69
C LYS A 43 2.00 16.49 -14.04
N LEU A 44 2.46 15.24 -14.06
CA LEU A 44 2.97 14.58 -15.26
C LEU A 44 2.00 13.57 -15.90
N LEU A 45 1.15 12.92 -15.11
CA LEU A 45 0.30 11.81 -15.55
C LEU A 45 -1.20 12.15 -15.50
N GLY A 46 -1.53 13.41 -15.24
CA GLY A 46 -2.91 13.86 -15.02
C GLY A 46 -3.40 13.51 -13.62
N PRO A 47 -4.72 13.43 -13.38
CA PRO A 47 -5.27 13.13 -12.06
C PRO A 47 -4.65 11.85 -11.47
N SER A 48 -4.54 11.78 -10.14
CA SER A 48 -3.97 10.62 -9.43
C SER A 48 -4.55 9.30 -9.96
N LEU A 49 -3.80 8.20 -9.80
CA LEU A 49 -4.23 6.83 -10.16
C LEU A 49 -5.70 6.54 -9.78
N TYR A 50 -6.11 7.14 -8.66
CA TYR A 50 -7.44 7.08 -8.12
C TYR A 50 -8.49 7.93 -8.87
N LEU A 51 -8.21 9.20 -9.18
CA LEU A 51 -9.17 10.11 -9.83
C LEU A 51 -9.56 9.62 -11.24
N GLN A 52 -8.67 8.90 -11.93
CA GLN A 52 -8.99 8.28 -13.21
C GLN A 52 -9.99 7.11 -13.09
N ARG A 53 -10.17 6.54 -11.89
CA ARG A 53 -11.15 5.49 -11.60
C ARG A 53 -12.53 6.03 -11.18
N ARG A 54 -12.59 7.23 -10.58
CA ARG A 54 -13.86 7.88 -10.18
C ARG A 54 -14.74 8.29 -11.38
N GLY A 55 -14.17 8.41 -12.58
CA GLY A 55 -14.90 8.82 -13.80
C GLY A 55 -15.23 7.70 -14.79
N THR A 56 -14.57 6.55 -14.69
CA THR A 56 -14.75 5.41 -15.61
C THR A 56 -14.30 4.12 -14.91
N PRO A 57 -15.14 3.09 -14.80
CA PRO A 57 -14.73 1.77 -14.30
C PRO A 57 -13.60 1.11 -15.14
N ASP A 58 -13.32 1.62 -16.35
CA ASP A 58 -12.73 0.83 -17.44
C ASP A 58 -11.38 1.29 -18.00
N ASN A 59 -10.70 2.28 -17.42
CA ASN A 59 -9.43 2.76 -18.03
C ASN A 59 -8.15 2.05 -17.55
N TYR A 60 -8.28 1.07 -16.64
CA TYR A 60 -7.21 0.13 -16.29
C TYR A 60 -7.80 -1.28 -16.14
N THR A 61 -8.02 -1.94 -17.28
CA THR A 61 -8.68 -3.26 -17.35
C THR A 61 -7.72 -4.43 -17.15
N SER A 62 -6.40 -4.20 -17.03
CA SER A 62 -5.46 -5.28 -16.71
C SER A 62 -4.47 -4.93 -15.59
N PHE A 63 -4.15 -5.95 -14.78
CA PHE A 63 -3.09 -5.88 -13.76
C PHE A 63 -1.77 -5.35 -14.33
N ALA A 64 -1.44 -5.69 -15.58
CA ALA A 64 -0.23 -5.23 -16.26
C ALA A 64 -0.17 -3.71 -16.44
N GLN A 65 -1.31 -3.05 -16.70
CA GLN A 65 -1.33 -1.59 -16.84
C GLN A 65 -1.12 -0.89 -15.49
N ILE A 66 -1.68 -1.45 -14.41
CA ILE A 66 -1.52 -0.90 -13.06
C ILE A 66 -0.09 -1.11 -12.57
N GLU A 67 0.49 -2.29 -12.83
CA GLU A 67 1.90 -2.58 -12.61
C GLU A 67 2.83 -1.59 -13.32
N ALA A 68 2.61 -1.39 -14.63
CA ALA A 68 3.39 -0.44 -15.41
C ALA A 68 3.32 0.96 -14.80
N ARG A 69 2.15 1.37 -14.33
CA ARG A 69 1.99 2.69 -13.72
C ARG A 69 2.66 2.79 -12.35
N VAL A 70 2.57 1.78 -11.48
CA VAL A 70 3.32 1.73 -10.20
C VAL A 70 4.81 1.93 -10.46
N ASN A 71 5.37 1.23 -11.45
CA ASN A 71 6.78 1.37 -11.83
C ASN A 71 7.12 2.78 -12.35
N ILE A 72 6.27 3.35 -13.21
CA ILE A 72 6.47 4.72 -13.73
C ILE A 72 6.41 5.74 -12.60
N VAL A 73 5.41 5.66 -11.72
CA VAL A 73 5.22 6.58 -10.59
C VAL A 73 6.40 6.50 -9.62
N ALA A 74 6.82 5.28 -9.25
CA ALA A 74 8.00 5.07 -8.39
C ALA A 74 9.27 5.68 -9.01
N LYS A 75 9.51 5.46 -10.31
CA LYS A 75 10.65 6.05 -11.02
C LYS A 75 10.61 7.57 -10.99
N LYS A 76 9.44 8.18 -11.23
CA LYS A 76 9.29 9.65 -11.21
C LYS A 76 9.46 10.27 -9.84
N ALA A 77 8.96 9.61 -8.80
CA ALA A 77 9.18 10.04 -7.42
C ALA A 77 10.69 10.07 -7.08
N LEU A 78 11.42 9.02 -7.48
CA LEU A 78 12.86 8.93 -7.28
C LEU A 78 13.63 10.02 -8.07
N GLU A 79 13.29 10.22 -9.35
CA GLU A 79 13.91 11.26 -10.19
C GLU A 79 13.63 12.67 -9.68
N GLY A 80 12.42 12.93 -9.16
CA GLY A 80 11.98 14.25 -8.72
C GLY A 80 12.36 14.61 -7.29
N GLY A 81 12.72 13.64 -6.44
CA GLY A 81 13.06 13.87 -5.03
C GLY A 81 11.89 14.33 -4.16
N MET A 82 10.66 14.26 -4.66
CA MET A 82 9.44 14.65 -3.94
C MET A 82 8.38 13.57 -4.11
N GLY A 83 7.51 13.38 -3.12
CA GLY A 83 6.36 12.53 -3.31
C GLY A 83 5.25 12.58 -2.26
N ASN A 84 4.02 12.41 -2.73
CA ASN A 84 2.83 12.23 -1.91
C ASN A 84 2.64 10.74 -1.50
N CYS A 85 1.48 10.41 -0.93
CA CYS A 85 1.17 9.03 -0.51
C CYS A 85 1.16 8.02 -1.66
N ASP A 86 0.67 8.39 -2.85
CA ASP A 86 0.66 7.57 -4.07
C ASP A 86 2.09 7.18 -4.47
N GLU A 87 2.97 8.17 -4.52
CA GLU A 87 4.37 7.99 -4.96
C GLU A 87 5.21 7.21 -3.98
N GLN A 88 5.10 7.54 -2.69
CA GLN A 88 5.86 6.85 -1.66
C GLN A 88 5.41 5.39 -1.50
N SER A 89 4.11 5.11 -1.61
CA SER A 89 3.61 3.74 -1.59
C SER A 89 4.02 2.96 -2.85
N CYS A 90 4.08 3.58 -4.03
CA CYS A 90 4.64 2.95 -5.23
C CYS A 90 6.14 2.60 -5.06
N LEU A 91 6.95 3.48 -4.46
CA LEU A 91 8.36 3.20 -4.16
C LEU A 91 8.51 1.99 -3.22
N ALA A 92 7.70 1.93 -2.16
CA ALA A 92 7.69 0.78 -1.25
C ALA A 92 7.26 -0.51 -1.95
N MET A 93 6.24 -0.43 -2.81
CA MET A 93 5.71 -1.56 -3.59
C MET A 93 6.78 -2.17 -4.49
N VAL A 94 7.51 -1.33 -5.25
CA VAL A 94 8.60 -1.77 -6.14
C VAL A 94 9.76 -2.38 -5.35
N TYR A 95 10.10 -1.78 -4.19
CA TYR A 95 11.13 -2.33 -3.32
C TYR A 95 10.76 -3.71 -2.80
N LEU A 96 9.55 -3.88 -2.27
CA LEU A 96 9.08 -5.15 -1.72
C LEU A 96 9.04 -6.22 -2.79
N ARG A 97 8.61 -5.89 -4.01
CA ARG A 97 8.60 -6.84 -5.13
C ARG A 97 9.95 -7.45 -5.41
N LYS A 98 10.96 -6.60 -5.48
CA LYS A 98 12.31 -6.98 -5.88
C LYS A 98 13.09 -7.68 -4.76
N ASN A 99 12.79 -7.38 -3.51
CA ASN A 99 13.67 -7.76 -2.39
C ASN A 99 13.01 -8.70 -1.37
N ALA A 100 11.68 -8.69 -1.24
CA ALA A 100 11.02 -9.52 -0.24
C ALA A 100 10.99 -10.99 -0.70
N PRO A 101 11.07 -11.95 0.24
CA PRO A 101 10.93 -13.36 -0.07
C PRO A 101 9.46 -13.67 -0.36
N LYS A 102 9.19 -14.59 -1.29
CA LYS A 102 7.84 -15.09 -1.60
C LYS A 102 7.01 -15.47 -0.37
N LYS A 103 7.65 -15.94 0.71
CA LYS A 103 6.95 -16.35 1.93
C LYS A 103 6.15 -15.21 2.60
N ILE A 104 6.41 -13.93 2.31
CA ILE A 104 5.53 -12.86 2.83
C ILE A 104 4.13 -12.88 2.20
N GLY A 105 3.93 -13.63 1.13
CA GLY A 105 2.68 -13.72 0.39
C GLY A 105 2.42 -12.47 -0.46
N PRO A 106 1.18 -12.28 -0.91
CA PRO A 106 0.89 -11.24 -1.86
C PRO A 106 1.10 -9.86 -1.23
N VAL A 107 1.64 -8.96 -2.04
CA VAL A 107 1.78 -7.55 -1.70
C VAL A 107 0.78 -6.78 -2.55
N HIS A 108 0.06 -5.88 -1.91
CA HIS A 108 -1.06 -5.15 -2.50
C HIS A 108 -0.82 -3.65 -2.45
N TRP A 109 -1.00 -2.98 -3.58
CA TRP A 109 -1.08 -1.53 -3.62
C TRP A 109 -2.53 -1.11 -3.46
N ILE A 110 -2.81 -0.34 -2.42
CA ILE A 110 -4.15 -0.01 -1.97
C ILE A 110 -4.35 1.49 -2.04
N ALA A 111 -5.40 1.91 -2.74
CA ALA A 111 -5.90 3.28 -2.66
C ALA A 111 -7.21 3.30 -1.87
N MET A 112 -7.29 4.25 -0.95
CA MET A 112 -8.44 4.51 -0.09
C MET A 112 -8.97 5.90 -0.43
N ASP A 113 -10.29 6.03 -0.52
CA ASP A 113 -10.91 7.30 -0.87
C ASP A 113 -12.02 7.68 0.09
N SER A 114 -11.97 8.92 0.56
CA SER A 114 -13.08 9.58 1.21
C SER A 114 -13.55 10.78 0.44
N GLN A 115 -14.76 11.23 0.77
CA GLN A 115 -15.26 12.52 0.31
C GLN A 115 -14.31 13.69 0.67
N PHE A 116 -13.37 13.51 1.59
CA PHE A 116 -12.53 14.58 2.15
C PHE A 116 -11.01 14.37 1.99
N ALA A 117 -10.55 13.16 1.66
CA ALA A 117 -9.13 12.80 1.55
C ALA A 117 -8.94 11.45 0.83
N THR A 118 -8.01 11.40 -0.12
CA THR A 118 -7.51 10.17 -0.76
C THR A 118 -6.16 9.79 -0.14
N HIS A 119 -5.92 8.49 0.06
CA HIS A 119 -4.65 7.98 0.59
C HIS A 119 -4.25 6.68 -0.09
N ALA A 120 -2.94 6.45 -0.22
CA ALA A 120 -2.40 5.23 -0.82
C ALA A 120 -1.33 4.61 0.08
N LEU A 121 -1.35 3.29 0.18
CA LEU A 121 -0.45 2.50 1.01
C LEU A 121 -0.21 1.12 0.41
N VAL A 122 0.68 0.35 1.06
CA VAL A 122 0.92 -1.04 0.72
C VAL A 122 0.39 -1.94 1.83
N ALA A 123 -0.30 -3.02 1.46
CA ALA A 123 -0.66 -4.10 2.39
C ALA A 123 0.05 -5.39 2.00
N ILE A 124 0.40 -6.19 3.00
CA ILE A 124 1.10 -7.47 2.83
C ILE A 124 0.25 -8.58 3.43
N GLY A 125 0.08 -9.66 2.68
CA GLY A 125 -0.69 -10.85 3.04
C GLY A 125 -2.03 -10.92 2.33
N ASP A 126 -2.79 -11.98 2.63
CA ASP A 126 -3.98 -12.39 1.86
C ASP A 126 -5.18 -11.46 2.09
N ILE A 127 -5.18 -10.32 1.40
CA ILE A 127 -6.23 -9.30 1.58
C ILE A 127 -7.51 -9.74 0.86
N PRO A 128 -8.66 -9.83 1.56
CA PRO A 128 -9.91 -10.23 0.94
C PRO A 128 -10.40 -9.14 -0.04
N MET A 129 -10.32 -9.43 -1.34
CA MET A 129 -10.77 -8.53 -2.43
C MET A 129 -12.23 -8.08 -2.31
N LYS A 130 -13.07 -8.85 -1.59
CA LYS A 130 -14.48 -8.51 -1.33
C LYS A 130 -14.69 -7.52 -0.18
N MET A 131 -13.71 -7.37 0.72
CA MET A 131 -13.77 -6.46 1.87
C MET A 131 -12.43 -5.70 2.08
N PRO A 132 -11.89 -5.05 1.04
CA PRO A 132 -10.63 -4.33 1.14
C PRO A 132 -10.75 -3.09 2.04
N ASN A 133 -11.96 -2.61 2.30
CA ASN A 133 -12.22 -1.40 3.09
C ASN A 133 -12.30 -1.61 4.61
N HIS A 134 -12.05 -2.82 5.07
CA HIS A 134 -12.09 -3.15 6.49
C HIS A 134 -10.79 -3.82 6.93
N PRO A 135 -9.68 -3.06 7.10
CA PRO A 135 -8.40 -3.62 7.54
C PRO A 135 -8.48 -4.38 8.88
N ASN A 136 -9.40 -3.97 9.75
CA ASN A 136 -9.71 -4.67 11.00
C ASN A 136 -10.33 -6.07 10.81
N ARG A 137 -10.86 -6.37 9.61
CA ARG A 137 -11.40 -7.68 9.23
C ARG A 137 -10.43 -8.51 8.40
N TRP A 138 -9.27 -7.99 8.04
CA TRP A 138 -8.25 -8.77 7.35
C TRP A 138 -7.69 -9.89 8.25
N PRO A 139 -7.00 -10.89 7.67
CA PRO A 139 -6.29 -11.89 8.45
C PRO A 139 -5.36 -11.25 9.48
N HIS A 140 -5.20 -11.88 10.64
CA HIS A 140 -4.32 -11.36 11.70
C HIS A 140 -2.85 -11.22 11.28
N THR A 141 -2.47 -12.00 10.28
CA THR A 141 -1.13 -12.01 9.69
C THR A 141 -0.93 -10.89 8.66
N ALA A 142 -1.97 -10.11 8.32
CA ALA A 142 -1.87 -9.01 7.36
C ALA A 142 -1.21 -7.78 7.99
N MET A 143 -0.35 -7.12 7.21
CA MET A 143 0.44 -5.97 7.65
C MET A 143 0.23 -4.78 6.74
N ILE A 144 0.33 -3.59 7.31
CA ILE A 144 0.27 -2.32 6.60
C ILE A 144 1.66 -1.69 6.59
N CYS A 145 2.03 -1.20 5.42
CA CYS A 145 3.23 -0.42 5.12
C CYS A 145 2.77 0.95 4.59
N ASP A 146 2.86 1.98 5.43
CA ASP A 146 2.50 3.36 5.07
C ASP A 146 3.76 4.24 5.14
N PRO A 147 4.52 4.33 4.04
CA PRO A 147 5.76 5.09 4.00
C PRO A 147 5.54 6.60 4.16
N TRP A 148 4.38 7.11 3.72
CA TRP A 148 4.06 8.54 3.80
C TRP A 148 3.83 9.00 5.23
N LYS A 149 3.09 8.22 6.02
CA LYS A 149 2.95 8.45 7.48
C LYS A 149 4.13 7.93 8.30
N ARG A 150 5.06 7.20 7.68
CA ARG A 150 6.21 6.54 8.33
C ARG A 150 5.80 5.53 9.40
N ILE A 151 4.74 4.77 9.13
CA ILE A 151 4.20 3.77 10.05
C ILE A 151 4.10 2.40 9.40
N TRP A 152 4.26 1.36 10.21
CA TRP A 152 3.99 -0.02 9.84
C TRP A 152 3.37 -0.73 11.04
N HIS A 153 2.34 -1.52 10.81
CA HIS A 153 1.65 -2.25 11.88
C HIS A 153 0.78 -3.37 11.34
N ALA A 154 0.31 -4.25 12.23
CA ALA A 154 -0.71 -5.23 11.89
C ALA A 154 -1.99 -4.54 11.42
N ALA A 155 -2.59 -5.01 10.33
CA ALA A 155 -3.78 -4.39 9.74
C ALA A 155 -4.95 -4.25 10.73
N ARG A 156 -5.02 -5.14 11.72
CA ARG A 156 -6.04 -5.08 12.78
C ARG A 156 -5.86 -3.98 13.81
N ASN A 157 -4.64 -3.48 13.96
CA ASN A 157 -4.37 -2.30 14.77
C ASN A 157 -4.68 -1.00 14.01
N TRP A 158 -5.24 -1.11 12.79
CA TRP A 158 -5.79 0.04 12.08
C TRP A 158 -7.04 0.51 12.82
N THR A 159 -6.87 1.53 13.66
CA THR A 159 -7.95 2.24 14.33
C THR A 159 -8.31 3.49 13.56
N ASP A 160 -9.61 3.79 13.45
CA ASP A 160 -10.19 4.97 12.81
C ASP A 160 -9.61 6.31 13.35
N ASN A 161 -8.93 6.29 14.51
CA ASN A 161 -8.33 7.44 15.19
C ASN A 161 -6.94 7.89 14.69
N GLN A 162 -6.34 7.26 13.68
CA GLN A 162 -5.08 7.75 13.06
C GLN A 162 -5.30 8.91 12.06
N GLY A 163 -6.29 9.76 12.35
CA GLY A 163 -6.62 11.00 11.65
C GLY A 163 -7.56 10.81 10.45
N VAL A 164 -8.87 10.72 10.72
CA VAL A 164 -9.97 10.87 9.74
C VAL A 164 -10.06 9.75 8.69
N TRP A 165 -10.29 8.50 9.12
CA TRP A 165 -10.53 7.37 8.21
C TRP A 165 -11.81 6.64 8.65
N HIS A 166 -12.96 6.98 8.06
CA HIS A 166 -14.22 6.32 8.41
C HIS A 166 -14.31 4.95 7.73
N ALA A 167 -14.79 3.91 8.41
CA ALA A 167 -14.98 2.55 7.88
C ALA A 167 -15.93 2.43 6.65
N HIS A 168 -16.34 3.55 6.04
CA HIS A 168 -17.20 3.65 4.86
C HIS A 168 -16.46 4.06 3.58
N LEU A 169 -15.13 4.18 3.62
CA LEU A 169 -14.35 4.58 2.45
C LEU A 169 -14.25 3.42 1.45
N PRO A 170 -14.58 3.60 0.16
CA PRO A 170 -14.21 2.63 -0.85
C PRO A 170 -12.69 2.49 -0.84
N VAL A 171 -12.24 1.30 -0.45
CA VAL A 171 -10.85 0.88 -0.60
C VAL A 171 -10.81 -0.03 -1.81
N ALA A 172 -9.87 0.22 -2.69
CA ALA A 172 -9.61 -0.65 -3.82
C ALA A 172 -8.22 -1.25 -3.66
N VAL A 173 -8.14 -2.57 -3.66
CA VAL A 173 -6.91 -3.24 -4.07
C VAL A 173 -6.80 -3.00 -5.56
N LEU A 174 -5.79 -2.22 -5.95
CA LEU A 174 -5.58 -1.83 -7.34
C LEU A 174 -4.57 -2.77 -8.00
N TYR A 175 -3.62 -3.30 -7.25
CA TYR A 175 -2.60 -4.20 -7.78
C TYR A 175 -2.14 -5.18 -6.71
N SER A 176 -1.86 -6.42 -7.14
CA SER A 176 -1.36 -7.49 -6.28
C SER A 176 -0.23 -8.22 -7.02
N PHE A 177 0.84 -8.59 -6.32
CA PHE A 177 1.87 -9.47 -6.86
C PHE A 177 2.42 -10.41 -5.77
N GLU A 178 2.98 -11.53 -6.20
CA GLU A 178 3.85 -12.37 -5.36
C GLU A 178 5.30 -11.91 -5.52
N PRO A 179 6.06 -11.66 -4.44
CA PRO A 179 7.44 -11.19 -4.53
C PRO A 179 8.31 -12.09 -5.42
N ASP A 180 9.32 -11.50 -6.06
CA ASP A 180 10.17 -12.25 -7.00
C ASP A 180 11.20 -13.15 -6.27
N GLY A 181 11.59 -12.77 -5.05
CA GLY A 181 12.70 -13.32 -4.26
C GLY A 181 12.40 -14.51 -3.37
#